data_AF-A0A4R5KH23-F1
#
_entry.id   AF-A0A4R5KH23-F1
#
_cell.length_a   1.000
_cell.length_b   1.000
_cell.length_c   1.000
_cell.angle_alpha   90.00
_cell.angle_beta   90.00
_cell.angle_gamma   90.00
#
_symmetry.space_group_name_H-M   'P 1'
#
loop_
_entity.id
_entity.type
_entity.pdbx_description
1 polymer ?
#
loop_
_entity_poly.entity_id
_entity_poly.type
_entity_poly.pdbx_seq_one_letter_code
_entity_poly.pdbx_strand_id
1 'polypeptide(L)'
;MKVRNIYYLIAGVLAMLFSVTHAWNGQSAVLPTLDIEAISVGTRTVFTYVWHIISGENLVFGIAFILMSFQTERSKIQFAAWLIAAILIVRLMVIIGVTSLLDVSGLTGTLMDSIVIIIYVALIILGTRMKKKQYDGQQQQ
;
A
#
# COMPACT_ATOMS: atom_id res chain seq x y z
N MET A 1 10.21 16.21 -16.16
CA MET A 1 10.91 15.58 -15.01
C MET A 1 11.50 14.25 -15.47
N LYS A 2 12.76 13.93 -15.13
CA LYS A 2 13.40 12.66 -15.52
C LYS A 2 13.15 11.60 -14.44
N VAL A 3 12.61 10.44 -14.82
CA VAL A 3 12.39 9.31 -13.89
C VAL A 3 13.76 8.73 -13.51
N ARG A 4 14.04 8.64 -12.21
CA ARG A 4 15.32 8.16 -11.67
C ARG A 4 15.22 6.79 -11.03
N ASN A 5 14.05 6.45 -10.51
CA ASN A 5 13.76 5.15 -9.93
C ASN A 5 12.45 4.60 -10.48
N ILE A 6 12.58 3.72 -11.48
CA ILE A 6 11.42 3.13 -12.15
C ILE A 6 10.60 2.22 -11.22
N TYR A 7 11.23 1.59 -10.23
CA TYR A 7 10.54 0.75 -9.26
C TYR A 7 9.59 1.56 -8.39
N TYR A 8 10.00 2.75 -7.96
CA TYR A 8 9.10 3.64 -7.22
C TYR A 8 8.02 4.24 -8.11
N LEU A 9 8.28 4.52 -9.39
CA LEU A 9 7.22 4.95 -10.28
C LEU A 9 6.15 3.86 -10.45
N ILE A 10 6.58 2.62 -10.69
CA ILE A 10 5.68 1.46 -10.81
C ILE A 10 4.93 1.21 -9.50
N ALA A 11 5.64 1.19 -8.37
CA ALA A 11 5.02 1.02 -7.05
C ALA A 11 3.97 2.11 -6.78
N GLY A 12 4.26 3.35 -7.17
CA GLY A 12 3.36 4.48 -7.00
C GLY A 12 2.07 4.36 -7.82
N VAL A 13 2.19 4.01 -9.10
CA VAL A 13 1.02 3.78 -9.98
C VAL A 13 0.18 2.61 -9.48
N LEU A 14 0.82 1.50 -9.12
CA LEU A 14 0.13 0.34 -8.56
C LEU A 14 -0.60 0.69 -7.26
N ALA A 15 0.03 1.48 -6.37
CA ALA A 15 -0.56 1.90 -5.10
C ALA A 15 -1.79 2.78 -5.29
N MET A 16 -1.77 3.68 -6.28
CA MET A 16 -2.94 4.45 -6.65
C MET A 16 -4.07 3.57 -7.19
N LEU A 17 -3.76 2.65 -8.11
CA LEU A 17 -4.76 1.73 -8.65
C LEU A 17 -5.36 0.87 -7.55
N PHE A 18 -4.53 0.34 -6.66
CA PHE A 18 -4.98 -0.49 -5.55
C PHE A 18 -5.83 0.29 -4.55
N SER A 19 -5.48 1.55 -4.26
CA SER A 19 -6.31 2.43 -3.43
C SER A 19 -7.72 2.57 -3.99
N VAL A 20 -7.83 2.83 -5.30
CA VAL A 20 -9.12 2.96 -5.99
C VAL A 20 -9.89 1.63 -5.98
N THR A 21 -9.24 0.51 -6.31
CA THR A 21 -9.92 -0.79 -6.33
C THR A 21 -10.33 -1.25 -4.94
N HIS A 22 -9.54 -0.96 -3.91
CA HIS A 22 -9.87 -1.26 -2.52
C HIS A 22 -11.06 -0.41 -2.04
N ALA A 23 -11.08 0.89 -2.34
CA ALA A 23 -12.23 1.75 -2.05
C ALA A 23 -13.50 1.25 -2.78
N TRP A 24 -13.37 0.93 -4.06
CA TRP A 24 -14.48 0.41 -4.88
C TRP A 24 -15.03 -0.92 -4.34
N ASN A 25 -14.14 -1.86 -3.98
CA ASN A 25 -14.52 -3.14 -3.40
C ASN A 25 -15.25 -2.97 -2.06
N GLY A 26 -14.77 -2.03 -1.23
CA GLY A 26 -15.45 -1.66 0.01
C GLY A 26 -16.88 -1.22 -0.22
N GLN A 27 -17.06 -0.24 -1.10
CA GLN A 27 -18.36 0.35 -1.36
C GLN A 27 -19.33 -0.63 -2.04
N SER A 28 -18.83 -1.47 -2.95
CA SER A 28 -19.66 -2.29 -3.83
C SER A 28 -19.98 -3.68 -3.27
N ALA A 29 -19.08 -4.24 -2.45
CA ALA A 29 -19.19 -5.64 -2.02
C ALA A 29 -19.11 -5.80 -0.50
N VAL A 30 -18.23 -5.07 0.21
CA VAL A 30 -17.98 -5.33 1.64
C VAL A 30 -18.91 -4.55 2.56
N LEU A 31 -18.93 -3.21 2.46
CA LEU A 31 -19.75 -2.36 3.32
C LEU A 31 -21.26 -2.65 3.23
N PRO A 32 -21.84 -3.01 2.07
CA PRO A 32 -23.24 -3.41 1.99
C PRO A 32 -23.60 -4.65 2.82
N THR A 33 -22.64 -5.56 3.07
CA THR A 33 -22.89 -6.73 3.95
C THR A 33 -23.11 -6.36 5.41
N LEU A 34 -22.69 -5.16 5.80
CA LEU A 34 -22.95 -4.60 7.12
C LEU A 34 -24.35 -3.95 7.19
N ASP A 35 -25.12 -4.00 6.09
CA ASP A 35 -26.49 -3.50 5.98
C ASP A 35 -27.55 -4.50 6.42
N ILE A 36 -27.34 -5.07 7.60
CA ILE A 36 -28.29 -5.94 8.28
C ILE A 36 -28.78 -5.27 9.57
N GLU A 37 -30.06 -5.46 9.91
CA GLU A 37 -30.68 -4.86 11.11
C GLU A 37 -29.97 -5.25 12.43
N ALA A 38 -29.22 -6.36 12.43
CA ALA A 38 -28.47 -6.85 13.57
C ALA A 38 -27.20 -6.04 13.90
N ILE A 39 -26.68 -5.23 12.98
CA ILE A 39 -25.44 -4.46 13.18
C ILE A 39 -25.78 -3.00 13.52
N SER A 40 -25.23 -2.50 14.62
CA SER A 40 -25.46 -1.12 15.03
C SER A 40 -24.91 -0.11 14.01
N VAL A 41 -25.59 1.03 13.88
CA VAL A 41 -25.14 2.15 13.04
C VAL A 41 -23.74 2.63 13.43
N GLY A 42 -23.42 2.62 14.73
CA GLY A 42 -22.10 2.95 15.24
C GLY A 42 -21.01 1.99 14.72
N THR A 43 -21.28 0.69 14.77
CA THR A 43 -20.37 -0.34 14.23
C THR A 43 -20.16 -0.16 12.73
N ARG A 44 -21.25 0.02 11.95
CA ARG A 44 -21.12 0.28 10.50
C ARG A 44 -20.28 1.51 10.22
N THR A 45 -20.48 2.58 10.97
CA THR A 45 -19.73 3.84 10.81
C THR A 45 -18.24 3.60 11.02
N VAL A 46 -17.87 2.84 12.06
CA VAL A 46 -16.48 2.45 12.34
C VAL A 46 -15.86 1.70 11.18
N PHE A 47 -16.51 0.64 10.71
CA PHE A 47 -16.01 -0.13 9.57
C PHE A 47 -15.87 0.73 8.31
N THR A 48 -16.84 1.61 8.07
CA THR A 48 -16.84 2.49 6.88
C THR A 48 -15.65 3.43 6.89
N TYR A 49 -15.39 4.15 7.98
CA TYR A 49 -14.24 5.06 8.00
C TYR A 49 -12.92 4.30 8.04
N VAL A 50 -12.81 3.16 8.74
CA VAL A 50 -11.57 2.35 8.76
C VAL A 50 -11.22 1.89 7.35
N TRP A 51 -12.21 1.40 6.59
CA TRP A 51 -12.04 1.00 5.21
C TRP A 51 -11.50 2.13 4.32
N HIS A 52 -12.08 3.32 4.45
CA HIS A 52 -11.70 4.47 3.63
C HIS A 52 -10.37 5.09 4.07
N ILE A 53 -10.05 5.10 5.38
CA ILE A 53 -8.71 5.50 5.89
C ILE A 53 -7.64 4.60 5.28
N ILE A 54 -7.87 3.30 5.28
CA ILE A 54 -6.96 2.32 4.66
C ILE A 54 -6.76 2.60 3.16
N SER A 55 -7.86 2.91 2.46
CA SER A 55 -7.80 3.27 1.04
C SER A 55 -7.00 4.56 0.82
N GLY A 56 -7.23 5.57 1.65
CA GLY A 56 -6.52 6.85 1.62
C GLY A 56 -5.03 6.72 1.95
N GLU A 57 -4.66 5.90 2.93
CA GLU A 57 -3.28 5.58 3.27
C GLU A 57 -2.53 5.02 2.06
N ASN A 58 -3.13 4.05 1.35
CA ASN A 58 -2.56 3.48 0.13
C ASN A 58 -2.35 4.54 -0.97
N LEU A 59 -3.27 5.50 -1.10
CA LEU A 59 -3.13 6.60 -2.05
C LEU A 59 -1.95 7.50 -1.69
N VAL A 60 -1.81 7.86 -0.41
CA VAL A 60 -0.71 8.68 0.09
C VAL A 60 0.64 8.00 -0.16
N PHE A 61 0.74 6.69 0.09
CA PHE A 61 1.95 5.93 -0.25
C PHE A 61 2.22 5.95 -1.76
N GLY A 62 1.19 5.80 -2.59
CA GLY A 62 1.34 5.87 -4.03
C GLY A 62 1.89 7.21 -4.51
N ILE A 63 1.32 8.31 -4.03
CA ILE A 63 1.81 9.67 -4.30
C ILE A 63 3.26 9.82 -3.83
N ALA A 64 3.57 9.34 -2.62
CA ALA A 64 4.93 9.40 -2.08
C ALA A 64 5.94 8.65 -2.96
N PHE A 65 5.59 7.46 -3.45
CA PHE A 65 6.44 6.71 -4.38
C PHE A 65 6.64 7.41 -5.72
N ILE A 66 5.59 8.02 -6.28
CA ILE A 66 5.72 8.82 -7.51
C ILE A 66 6.69 9.98 -7.28
N LEU A 67 6.54 10.73 -6.17
CA LEU A 67 7.44 11.84 -5.84
C LEU A 67 8.87 11.36 -5.64
N MET A 68 9.07 10.26 -4.90
CA MET A 68 10.39 9.66 -4.68
C MET A 68 11.04 9.15 -5.98
N SER A 69 10.25 8.78 -7.00
CA SER A 69 10.79 8.33 -8.29
C SER A 69 11.57 9.41 -9.04
N PHE A 70 11.34 10.69 -8.71
CA PHE A 70 12.00 11.86 -9.32
C PHE A 70 13.10 12.47 -8.43
N GLN A 71 13.16 12.12 -7.14
CA GLN A 71 14.10 12.71 -6.18
C GLN A 71 15.54 12.18 -6.33
N THR A 72 16.50 13.03 -5.99
CA THR A 72 17.95 12.74 -6.04
C THR A 72 18.49 12.15 -4.74
N GLU A 73 17.93 12.59 -3.61
CA GLU A 73 18.54 12.40 -2.30
C GLU A 73 18.27 11.00 -1.75
N ARG A 74 19.22 10.08 -2.01
CA ARG A 74 19.07 8.67 -1.69
C ARG A 74 18.78 8.39 -0.20
N SER A 75 19.39 9.13 0.72
CA SER A 75 19.19 8.93 2.17
C SER A 75 17.75 9.23 2.58
N LYS A 76 17.18 10.35 2.13
CA LYS A 76 15.78 10.74 2.38
C LYS A 76 14.80 9.73 1.78
N ILE A 77 15.07 9.30 0.55
CA ILE A 77 14.27 8.30 -0.16
C ILE A 77 14.30 6.95 0.57
N GLN A 78 15.47 6.48 1.00
CA GLN A 78 15.59 5.22 1.73
C GLN A 78 14.88 5.25 3.07
N PHE A 79 15.01 6.34 3.83
CA PHE A 79 14.29 6.49 5.10
C PHE A 79 12.78 6.42 4.91
N ALA A 80 12.23 7.21 3.97
CA ALA A 80 10.80 7.21 3.68
C ALA A 80 10.32 5.84 3.16
N ALA A 81 11.09 5.19 2.28
CA ALA A 81 10.80 3.85 1.78
C ALA A 81 10.74 2.81 2.90
N TRP A 82 11.71 2.82 3.83
CA TRP A 82 11.72 1.92 4.99
C TRP A 82 10.58 2.19 5.96
N LEU A 83 10.22 3.46 6.17
CA LEU A 83 9.08 3.84 7.01
C LEU A 83 7.77 3.32 6.42
N ILE A 84 7.54 3.51 5.11
CA ILE A 84 6.34 3.00 4.42
C ILE A 84 6.31 1.46 4.48
N ALA A 85 7.44 0.79 4.25
CA ALA A 85 7.52 -0.67 4.37
C ALA A 85 7.18 -1.15 5.78
N ALA A 86 7.66 -0.47 6.83
CA ALA A 86 7.35 -0.82 8.21
C ALA A 86 5.84 -0.69 8.50
N ILE A 87 5.21 0.40 8.05
CA ILE A 87 3.75 0.59 8.20
C ILE A 87 2.98 -0.52 7.49
N LEU A 88 3.35 -0.86 6.26
CA LEU A 88 2.73 -1.94 5.50
C LEU A 88 2.89 -3.31 6.17
N ILE A 89 4.04 -3.61 6.75
CA ILE A 89 4.28 -4.85 7.49
C ILE A 89 3.44 -4.91 8.76
N VAL A 90 3.40 -3.84 9.55
CA VAL A 90 2.56 -3.78 10.76
C VAL A 90 1.09 -3.98 10.38
N ARG A 91 0.63 -3.34 9.31
CA ARG A 91 -0.72 -3.51 8.79
C ARG A 91 -1.01 -4.96 8.39
N LEU A 92 -0.09 -5.61 7.69
CA LEU A 92 -0.23 -7.03 7.32
C LEU A 92 -0.34 -7.92 8.57
N MET A 93 0.50 -7.68 9.59
CA MET A 93 0.45 -8.42 10.85
C MET A 93 -0.89 -8.25 11.57
N VAL A 94 -1.44 -7.04 11.59
CA VAL A 94 -2.76 -6.77 12.20
C VAL A 94 -3.87 -7.50 11.43
N ILE A 95 -3.88 -7.44 10.10
CA ILE A 95 -4.89 -8.12 9.27
C ILE A 95 -4.83 -9.63 9.49
N ILE A 96 -3.65 -10.24 9.34
CA ILE A 96 -3.49 -11.69 9.51
C ILE A 96 -3.79 -12.11 10.95
N GLY A 97 -3.27 -11.37 11.93
CA GLY A 97 -3.43 -11.69 13.35
C GLY A 97 -4.89 -11.63 13.79
N VAL A 98 -5.60 -10.55 13.49
CA VAL A 98 -7.02 -10.41 13.86
C VAL A 98 -7.88 -11.44 13.11
N THR A 99 -7.64 -11.64 11.81
CA THR A 99 -8.41 -12.62 11.01
C THR A 99 -8.18 -14.04 11.51
N SER A 100 -6.94 -14.41 11.83
CA SER A 100 -6.63 -15.75 12.35
C SER A 100 -7.24 -16.01 13.73
N LEU A 101 -7.40 -14.97 14.56
CA LEU A 101 -8.00 -15.08 15.89
C LEU A 101 -9.53 -15.12 15.86
N LEU A 102 -10.17 -14.41 14.93
CA LEU A 102 -11.62 -14.21 14.92
C LEU A 102 -12.36 -15.02 13.85
N ASP A 103 -11.74 -15.27 12.69
CA ASP A 103 -12.35 -15.99 11.58
C ASP A 103 -11.31 -16.61 10.64
N VAL A 104 -10.87 -17.83 10.97
CA VAL A 104 -9.89 -18.59 10.18
C VAL A 104 -10.37 -18.84 8.74
N SER A 105 -11.69 -18.91 8.52
CA SER A 105 -12.28 -19.11 7.19
C SER A 105 -12.22 -17.84 6.32
N GLY A 106 -12.25 -16.67 6.97
CA GLY A 106 -12.11 -15.35 6.38
C GLY A 106 -10.70 -15.01 5.87
N LEU A 107 -9.68 -15.83 6.17
CA LEU A 107 -8.32 -15.61 5.64
C LEU A 107 -8.31 -15.53 4.11
N THR A 108 -9.15 -16.33 3.44
CA THR A 108 -9.27 -16.32 1.98
C THR A 108 -9.71 -14.96 1.43
N GLY A 109 -10.56 -14.23 2.15
CA GLY A 109 -10.98 -12.86 1.80
C GLY A 109 -9.85 -11.83 1.96
N THR A 110 -8.92 -12.05 2.89
CA THR A 110 -7.77 -11.16 3.13
C THR A 110 -6.55 -11.44 2.26
N LEU A 111 -6.59 -12.52 1.45
CA LEU A 111 -5.47 -12.95 0.61
C LEU A 111 -5.08 -11.88 -0.41
N MET A 112 -6.06 -11.22 -1.02
CA MET A 112 -5.77 -10.24 -2.06
C MET A 112 -5.04 -9.02 -1.50
N ASP A 113 -5.48 -8.50 -0.36
CA ASP A 113 -4.81 -7.39 0.32
C ASP A 113 -3.40 -7.79 0.78
N SER A 114 -3.23 -9.03 1.25
CA SER A 114 -1.95 -9.58 1.68
C SER A 114 -0.95 -9.73 0.53
N ILE A 115 -1.39 -10.27 -0.62
CA ILE A 115 -0.57 -10.41 -1.83
C ILE A 115 -0.08 -9.04 -2.30
N VAL A 116 -0.96 -8.05 -2.32
CA VAL A 116 -0.62 -6.70 -2.76
C VAL A 116 0.42 -6.06 -1.82
N ILE A 117 0.27 -6.21 -0.50
CA ILE A 117 1.26 -5.71 0.46
C ILE A 117 2.63 -6.36 0.24
N ILE A 118 2.68 -7.68 -0.01
CA ILE A 118 3.94 -8.39 -0.29
C ILE A 118 4.61 -7.85 -1.56
N ILE A 119 3.84 -7.62 -2.63
CA ILE A 119 4.34 -7.03 -3.87
C ILE A 119 4.92 -5.62 -3.61
N TYR A 120 4.24 -4.79 -2.80
CA TYR A 120 4.77 -3.48 -2.45
C TYR A 120 6.07 -3.56 -1.69
N VAL A 121 6.15 -4.37 -0.64
CA VAL A 121 7.38 -4.53 0.14
C VAL A 121 8.53 -4.99 -0.74
N ALA A 122 8.28 -5.93 -1.67
CA ALA A 122 9.28 -6.37 -2.64
C ALA A 122 9.76 -5.23 -3.56
N LEU A 123 8.84 -4.45 -4.14
CA LEU A 123 9.17 -3.30 -4.99
C LEU A 123 9.95 -2.21 -4.22
N ILE A 124 9.60 -1.98 -2.95
CA ILE A 124 10.29 -1.03 -2.08
C ILE A 124 11.74 -1.45 -1.86
N ILE A 125 11.95 -2.73 -1.51
CA ILE A 125 13.28 -3.31 -1.29
C ILE A 125 14.09 -3.26 -2.58
N LEU A 126 13.51 -3.58 -3.74
CA LEU A 126 14.19 -3.46 -5.03
C LEU A 126 14.58 -2.02 -5.34
N GLY A 127 13.69 -1.06 -5.11
CA GLY A 127 13.94 0.37 -5.31
C GLY A 127 15.05 0.92 -4.40
N THR A 128 15.19 0.42 -3.17
CA THR A 128 16.27 0.84 -2.25
C THR A 128 17.63 0.20 -2.61
N ARG A 129 17.61 -1.01 -3.18
CA ARG A 129 18.80 -1.82 -3.53
C ARG A 129 19.41 -1.49 -4.89
N MET A 130 18.79 -0.67 -5.74
CA MET A 130 19.41 -0.21 -7.00
C MET A 130 20.82 0.37 -6.75
N LYS A 131 21.85 -0.31 -7.27
CA LYS A 131 23.25 0.19 -7.26
C LYS A 131 23.39 1.34 -8.26
N LYS A 132 24.36 2.24 -7.98
CA LYS A 132 24.71 3.48 -8.72
C LYS A 132 24.77 3.43 -10.26
N LYS A 133 24.71 2.26 -10.90
CA LYS A 133 24.91 2.09 -12.36
C LYS A 133 23.97 2.93 -13.24
N GLN A 134 22.80 3.35 -12.76
CA GLN A 134 21.91 4.28 -13.49
C GLN A 134 22.01 5.75 -13.07
N TYR A 135 22.73 6.07 -12.00
CA TYR A 135 22.96 7.47 -11.59
C TYR A 135 24.16 8.08 -12.33
N ASP A 136 25.17 7.28 -12.67
CA ASP A 136 26.43 7.74 -13.28
C ASP A 136 26.49 7.56 -14.81
N GLY A 137 25.43 7.05 -15.45
CA GLY A 137 25.37 6.80 -16.90
C GLY A 137 25.25 8.05 -17.79
N GLN A 138 25.53 9.25 -17.29
CA GLN A 138 25.58 10.49 -18.09
C GLN A 138 26.74 11.43 -17.73
N GLN A 139 27.83 10.92 -17.10
CA GLN A 139 29.10 11.68 -17.01
C GLN A 139 30.21 11.07 -17.86
N GLN A 140 29.86 10.58 -19.04
CA GLN A 140 30.83 10.38 -20.12
C GLN A 140 30.23 10.92 -21.41
N GLN A 141 30.41 12.23 -21.60
CA GLN A 141 30.78 12.89 -22.86
C GLN A 141 31.18 14.33 -22.56
#